data_AF-A0A8C5MC64-F1
#
_entry.id   AF-A0A8C5MC64-F1
#
_cell.length_a   1.000
_cell.length_b   1.000
_cell.length_c   1.000
_cell.angle_alpha   90.00
_cell.angle_beta   90.00
_cell.angle_gamma   90.00
#
_symmetry.space_group_name_H-M   'P 1'
#
loop_
_entity.id
_entity.type
_entity.pdbx_description
1 polymer ?
#
loop_
_entity_poly.entity_id
_entity_poly.type
_entity_poly.pdbx_seq_one_letter_code
_entity_poly.pdbx_strand_id
1 'polypeptide(L)'
;MKRSEDAKPSVFIFRPSEEQIASGTASAVCLVNSFYPREAAVSWKVDNVVYTKEVTTSQEEAGENSLYSKTSILSLTSEKFKSLENFACVVTHKTLSTPLITSFKNSECSV
;
A
#
# COMPACT_ATOMS: atom_id res chain seq x y z
N MET A 1 -28.01 5.29 -18.03
CA MET A 1 -26.74 4.76 -17.48
C MET A 1 -26.67 5.22 -16.03
N LYS A 2 -26.84 4.31 -15.06
CA LYS A 2 -26.72 4.65 -13.63
C LYS A 2 -25.26 5.05 -13.39
N ARG A 3 -24.98 6.29 -12.98
CA ARG A 3 -23.68 6.63 -12.40
C ARG A 3 -23.48 5.67 -11.22
N SER A 4 -22.47 4.81 -11.24
CA SER A 4 -22.06 4.19 -9.99
C SER A 4 -21.65 5.32 -9.05
N GLU A 5 -22.09 5.22 -7.80
CA GLU A 5 -21.76 6.19 -6.78
C GLU A 5 -20.25 6.16 -6.54
N ASP A 6 -19.65 7.33 -6.44
CA ASP A 6 -18.23 7.48 -6.16
C ASP A 6 -17.89 6.82 -4.80
N ALA A 7 -16.93 5.91 -4.78
CA ALA A 7 -16.57 5.13 -3.59
C ALA A 7 -15.17 5.49 -3.11
N LYS A 8 -15.02 5.71 -1.80
CA LYS A 8 -13.72 6.00 -1.17
C LYS A 8 -12.94 4.70 -0.95
N PRO A 9 -11.63 4.68 -1.26
CA PRO A 9 -10.80 3.50 -1.01
C PRO A 9 -10.65 3.22 0.49
N SER A 10 -10.66 1.94 0.83
CA SER A 10 -10.11 1.42 2.08
C SER A 10 -8.67 0.98 1.82
N VAL A 11 -7.76 1.28 2.74
CA VAL A 11 -6.32 0.96 2.57
C VAL A 11 -5.83 0.11 3.74
N PHE A 12 -5.28 -1.05 3.41
CA PHE A 12 -4.68 -1.97 4.37
C PHE A 12 -3.20 -2.10 4.06
N ILE A 13 -2.38 -2.07 5.11
CA ILE A 13 -0.94 -2.29 4.99
C ILE A 13 -0.57 -3.56 5.77
N PHE A 14 0.14 -4.46 5.10
CA PHE A 14 0.63 -5.70 5.67
C PHE A 14 2.14 -5.63 5.78
N ARG A 15 2.64 -5.95 6.96
CA ARG A 15 4.08 -6.00 7.24
C ARG A 15 4.69 -7.27 6.65
N PRO A 16 6.00 -7.27 6.33
CA PRO A 16 6.71 -8.50 6.04
C PRO A 16 6.58 -9.47 7.23
N SER A 17 6.48 -10.77 6.97
CA SER A 17 6.52 -11.76 8.05
C SER A 17 7.94 -11.95 8.58
N GLU A 18 8.07 -12.35 9.84
CA GLU A 18 9.38 -12.63 10.44
C GLU A 18 10.13 -13.73 9.69
N GLU A 19 9.42 -14.76 9.23
CA GLU A 19 9.98 -15.84 8.41
C GLU A 19 10.56 -15.31 7.10
N GLN A 20 9.86 -14.40 6.42
CA GLN A 20 10.34 -13.77 5.20
C GLN A 20 11.64 -12.99 5.49
N ILE A 21 11.63 -12.17 6.55
CA ILE A 21 12.79 -11.38 6.96
C ILE A 21 13.98 -12.29 7.30
N ALA A 22 13.75 -13.42 7.98
CA ALA A 22 14.78 -14.40 8.29
C ALA A 22 15.38 -15.04 7.03
N SER A 23 14.59 -15.20 5.96
CA SER A 23 15.04 -15.71 4.65
C SER A 23 15.81 -14.69 3.79
N GLY A 24 15.96 -13.43 4.23
CA GLY A 24 16.78 -12.42 3.56
C GLY A 24 16.01 -11.39 2.71
N THR A 25 14.68 -11.49 2.65
CA THR A 25 13.84 -10.50 1.95
C THR A 25 12.75 -9.92 2.86
N ALA A 26 12.24 -8.74 2.52
CA ALA A 26 11.15 -8.11 3.26
C ALA A 26 10.19 -7.44 2.27
N SER A 27 8.95 -7.92 2.20
CA SER A 27 7.92 -7.35 1.33
C SER A 27 6.77 -6.77 2.16
N ALA A 28 6.59 -5.46 2.09
CA ALA A 28 5.40 -4.80 2.63
C ALA A 28 4.34 -4.69 1.53
N VAL A 29 3.09 -4.94 1.87
CA VAL A 29 1.98 -4.95 0.91
C VAL A 29 0.98 -3.86 1.29
N CYS A 30 0.59 -3.04 0.34
CA CYS A 30 -0.49 -2.06 0.46
C CYS A 30 -1.64 -2.47 -0.46
N LEU A 31 -2.75 -2.88 0.14
CA LEU A 31 -3.99 -3.21 -0.55
C LEU A 31 -4.92 -1.99 -0.52
N VAL A 32 -5.25 -1.47 -1.70
CA VAL A 32 -6.26 -0.44 -1.90
C VAL A 32 -7.52 -1.14 -2.39
N ASN A 33 -8.62 -1.03 -1.66
CA ASN A 33 -9.81 -1.82 -1.91
C ASN A 33 -11.08 -0.97 -2.00
N SER A 34 -12.09 -1.48 -2.71
CA SER A 34 -13.46 -0.97 -2.74
C SER A 34 -13.60 0.49 -3.20
N PHE A 35 -12.88 0.91 -4.25
CA PHE A 35 -12.94 2.29 -4.75
C PHE A 35 -13.56 2.42 -6.13
N TYR A 36 -14.10 3.60 -6.42
CA TYR A 36 -14.61 3.97 -7.74
C TYR A 36 -14.55 5.49 -7.91
N PRO A 37 -14.12 6.01 -9.07
CA PRO A 37 -13.76 5.36 -10.34
C PRO A 37 -12.39 4.67 -10.30
N ARG A 38 -11.96 4.14 -11.45
CA ARG A 38 -10.80 3.25 -11.56
C ARG A 38 -9.47 3.89 -11.17
N GLU A 39 -9.31 5.20 -11.29
CA GLU A 39 -8.00 5.82 -11.17
C GLU A 39 -7.59 6.07 -9.71
N ALA A 40 -6.75 5.19 -9.16
CA ALA A 40 -6.08 5.36 -7.87
C ALA A 40 -4.55 5.31 -8.03
N ALA A 41 -3.85 6.27 -7.42
CA ALA A 41 -2.39 6.28 -7.38
C ALA A 41 -1.89 5.87 -6.00
N VAL A 42 -0.79 5.10 -5.98
CA VAL A 42 -0.15 4.59 -4.77
C VAL A 42 1.32 4.99 -4.79
N SER A 43 1.82 5.49 -3.67
CA SER A 43 3.22 5.83 -3.46
C SER A 43 3.68 5.27 -2.12
N TRP A 44 4.93 4.83 -2.04
CA TRP A 44 5.57 4.45 -0.79
C TRP A 44 6.47 5.56 -0.28
N LYS A 45 6.41 5.80 1.03
CA LYS A 45 7.28 6.74 1.73
C LYS A 45 7.92 6.02 2.91
N VAL A 46 9.25 5.92 2.90
CA VAL A 46 10.03 5.25 3.95
C VAL A 46 10.98 6.26 4.56
N ASP A 47 10.88 6.47 5.88
CA ASP A 47 11.64 7.49 6.62
C ASP A 47 11.66 8.86 5.90
N ASN A 48 10.48 9.28 5.46
CA ASN A 48 10.24 10.52 4.74
C ASN A 48 10.76 10.59 3.29
N VAL A 49 11.34 9.52 2.76
CA VAL A 49 11.85 9.41 1.38
C VAL A 49 10.87 8.62 0.51
N VAL A 50 10.63 9.08 -0.72
CA VAL A 50 9.74 8.39 -1.68
C VAL A 50 10.46 7.23 -2.35
N TYR A 51 9.86 6.05 -2.31
CA TYR A 51 10.38 4.82 -2.95
C TYR A 51 9.61 4.54 -4.24
N THR A 52 10.35 4.24 -5.31
CA THR A 52 9.78 3.98 -6.65
C THR A 52 10.42 2.79 -7.36
N LYS A 53 11.73 2.55 -7.17
CA LYS A 53 12.45 1.47 -7.87
C LYS A 53 12.15 0.10 -7.27
N GLU A 54 11.93 0.05 -5.97
CA GLU A 54 11.68 -1.16 -5.18
C GLU A 54 10.17 -1.46 -5.05
N VAL A 55 9.35 -0.69 -5.77
CA VAL A 55 7.88 -0.75 -5.70
C VAL A 55 7.33 -1.38 -6.97
N THR A 56 6.52 -2.42 -6.80
CA THR A 56 5.71 -3.01 -7.86
C THR A 56 4.25 -2.76 -7.56
N THR A 57 3.51 -2.14 -8.48
CA THR A 57 2.08 -1.88 -8.33
C THR A 57 1.30 -2.61 -9.43
N SER A 58 0.27 -3.38 -9.05
CA SER A 58 -0.61 -4.06 -9.99
C SER A 58 -1.41 -3.07 -10.83
N GLN A 59 -2.10 -3.54 -11.87
CA GLN A 59 -3.20 -2.76 -12.46
C GLN A 59 -4.42 -2.82 -11.55
N GLU A 60 -5.40 -1.93 -11.78
CA GLU A 60 -6.67 -1.99 -11.07
C GLU A 60 -7.52 -3.15 -11.58
N GLU A 61 -7.94 -3.96 -10.64
CA GLU A 61 -8.76 -5.15 -10.82
C GLU A 61 -10.21 -4.81 -10.48
N ALA A 62 -11.15 -5.25 -11.31
CA ALA A 62 -12.58 -5.10 -11.00
C ALA A 62 -12.99 -6.20 -10.02
N GLY A 63 -13.44 -5.80 -8.83
CA GLY A 63 -13.99 -6.67 -7.81
C GLY A 63 -15.52 -6.76 -7.86
N GLU A 64 -16.09 -7.25 -6.77
CA GLU A 64 -17.55 -7.30 -6.60
C GLU A 64 -18.17 -5.90 -6.63
N ASN A 65 -19.45 -5.83 -7.01
CA ASN A 65 -20.24 -4.59 -7.03
C ASN A 65 -19.66 -3.48 -7.92
N SER A 66 -18.86 -3.82 -8.94
CA SER A 66 -18.22 -2.85 -9.86
C SER A 66 -17.23 -1.87 -9.17
N LEU A 67 -16.69 -2.25 -8.01
CA LEU A 67 -15.64 -1.51 -7.34
C LEU A 67 -14.26 -2.05 -7.74
N TYR A 68 -13.25 -1.19 -7.71
CA TYR A 68 -11.89 -1.55 -8.05
C TYR A 68 -11.05 -1.84 -6.81
N SER A 69 -10.03 -2.66 -7.00
CA SER A 69 -8.94 -2.92 -6.07
C SER A 69 -7.60 -2.80 -6.79
N LYS A 70 -6.53 -2.53 -6.02
CA LYS A 70 -5.16 -2.48 -6.51
C LYS A 70 -4.20 -2.83 -5.38
N THR A 71 -3.12 -3.52 -5.71
CA THR A 71 -2.08 -3.89 -4.73
C THR A 71 -0.76 -3.25 -5.11
N SER A 72 -0.05 -2.70 -4.12
CA SER A 72 1.32 -2.23 -4.27
C SER A 72 2.23 -2.94 -3.28
N ILE A 73 3.37 -3.45 -3.75
CA ILE A 73 4.33 -4.19 -2.96
C ILE A 73 5.65 -3.43 -2.96
N LEU A 74 6.18 -3.14 -1.77
CA LEU A 74 7.52 -2.62 -1.56
C LEU A 74 8.43 -3.79 -1.15
N SER A 75 9.42 -4.12 -1.97
CA SER A 75 10.32 -5.26 -1.73
C SER A 75 11.74 -4.79 -1.47
N LEU A 76 12.26 -5.09 -0.27
CA LEU A 76 13.60 -4.73 0.18
C LEU A 76 14.39 -5.98 0.58
N THR A 77 15.70 -5.84 0.70
CA THR A 77 16.52 -6.82 1.44
C THR A 77 16.21 -6.71 2.93
N SER A 78 16.36 -7.83 3.67
CA SER A 78 16.15 -7.81 5.12
C SER A 78 17.06 -6.83 5.85
N GLU A 79 18.30 -6.67 5.40
CA GLU A 79 19.24 -5.69 5.97
C GLU A 79 18.72 -4.26 5.80
N LYS A 80 18.26 -3.91 4.60
CA LYS A 80 17.74 -2.58 4.32
C LYS A 80 16.47 -2.32 5.12
N PHE A 81 15.56 -3.28 5.16
CA PHE A 81 14.33 -3.18 5.95
C PHE A 81 14.62 -2.95 7.43
N LYS A 82 15.52 -3.73 8.05
CA LYS A 82 15.93 -3.59 9.46
C LYS A 82 16.62 -2.26 9.77
N SER A 83 17.22 -1.60 8.77
CA SER A 83 17.83 -0.27 8.93
C SER A 83 16.86 0.90 8.85
N LEU A 84 15.60 0.64 8.50
CA LEU A 84 14.55 1.64 8.29
C LEU A 84 13.46 1.46 9.34
N GLU A 85 12.79 2.56 9.67
CA GLU A 85 11.85 2.59 10.79
C GLU A 85 10.41 2.79 10.33
N ASN A 86 10.13 3.85 9.56
CA ASN A 86 8.77 4.27 9.25
C ASN A 86 8.41 3.94 7.81
N PHE A 87 7.38 3.12 7.61
CA PHE A 87 6.87 2.75 6.30
C PHE A 87 5.45 3.27 6.13
N ALA A 88 5.19 3.98 5.03
CA ALA A 88 3.87 4.51 4.74
C ALA A 88 3.47 4.24 3.29
N CYS A 89 2.26 3.71 3.12
CA CYS A 89 1.55 3.69 1.85
C CYS A 89 0.68 4.95 1.76
N VAL A 90 0.88 5.74 0.70
CA VAL A 90 0.18 6.98 0.43
C VAL A 90 -0.70 6.76 -0.80
N VAL A 91 -2.01 6.92 -0.63
CA VAL A 91 -3.01 6.67 -1.66
C VAL A 91 -3.74 7.96 -2.01
N THR A 92 -3.81 8.27 -3.30
CA THR A 92 -4.61 9.38 -3.82
C THR A 92 -5.69 8.84 -4.74
N HIS A 93 -6.90 9.35 -4.56
CA HIS A 93 -8.07 8.99 -5.34
C HIS A 93 -9.01 10.20 -5.37
N LYS A 94 -9.78 10.40 -6.44
CA LYS A 94 -10.57 11.64 -6.64
C LYS A 94 -11.59 11.92 -5.54
N THR A 95 -12.03 10.87 -4.81
CA THR A 95 -13.02 10.97 -3.74
C THR A 95 -12.39 11.35 -2.40
N LEU A 96 -11.07 11.47 -2.34
CA LEU A 96 -10.31 11.92 -1.18
C LEU A 96 -9.89 13.38 -1.37
N SER A 97 -10.20 14.23 -0.38
CA SER A 97 -9.73 15.62 -0.34
C SER A 97 -8.26 15.74 0.06
N THR A 98 -7.73 14.75 0.77
CA THR A 98 -6.33 14.62 1.17
C THR A 98 -5.87 13.18 0.95
N PRO A 99 -4.57 12.93 0.66
CA PRO A 99 -4.06 11.56 0.52
C PRO A 99 -4.37 10.71 1.76
N LEU A 100 -4.81 9.48 1.55
CA LEU A 100 -4.98 8.50 2.62
C LEU A 100 -3.61 7.88 2.91
N ILE A 101 -3.17 7.94 4.16
CA ILE A 101 -1.86 7.47 4.58
C ILE A 101 -2.06 6.34 5.59
N THR A 102 -1.59 5.14 5.24
CA THR A 102 -1.56 4.00 6.15
C THR A 102 -0.10 3.62 6.39
N SER A 103 0.32 3.55 7.64
CA SER A 103 1.72 3.38 8.00
C SER A 103 1.93 2.32 9.07
N PHE A 104 3.14 1.79 9.12
CA PHE A 104 3.63 1.01 10.25
C PHE A 104 5.07 1.37 10.58
N LYS A 105 5.47 1.06 11.81
CA LYS A 105 6.85 1.12 12.25
C LYS A 105 7.47 -0.26 12.38
N ASN A 106 8.76 -0.35 12.12
CA ASN A 106 9.52 -1.58 12.23
C ASN A 106 9.75 -1.98 13.70
N SER A 107 10.02 -1.01 14.58
CA SER A 107 10.23 -1.27 16.02
C SER A 107 8.96 -1.62 16.79
N GLU A 108 7.78 -1.29 16.24
CA GLU A 108 6.50 -1.58 16.88
C GLU A 108 6.07 -3.03 16.58
N CYS A 109 6.72 -4.03 17.20
CA CYS A 109 6.13 -5.36 17.29
C CYS A 109 4.84 -5.30 18.13
N SER A 110 3.72 -5.70 17.54
CA SER A 110 2.50 -6.00 18.28
C SER A 110 2.65 -7.36 18.96
N VAL A 111 2.43 -7.35 20.28
CA VAL A 111 2.32 -8.48 21.22
C VAL A 111 1.56 -9.67 20.65
#